data_AF-A0A0F9LFB7-F1
#
_entry.id   AF-A0A0F9LFB7-F1
#
_cell.length_a   1.000
_cell.length_b   1.000
_cell.length_c   1.000
_cell.angle_alpha   90.00
_cell.angle_beta   90.00
_cell.angle_gamma   90.00
#
_symmetry.space_group_name_H-M   'P 1'
#
loop_
_entity.id
_entity.type
_entity.pdbx_description
1 polymer ?
#
loop_
_entity_poly.entity_id
_entity_poly.type
_entity_poly.pdbx_seq_one_letter_code
_entity_poly.pdbx_strand_id
1 'polypeptide(L)'
;MKAAELAVATDKEASIWNWRFFKNAARVFGIIVYPGVLDQDRYERLKTQFETSYQGTDNAHKVAILEGGVSPDGRQKAEFLEVGKSQKDMDFTEQRKFSRDEIFVIFGIPKGVMIAEDVNKANSLTHKSIFIENTIVPLYRKFVSYLNEFYIKEFGDDSLFFDFEDPTLRDVEATIKFYESAIKNGWMSPNEVREAEGLLAFKGGDALYLPIAVMQIGEIKNGKKVYKLNVKMRSETTKEKVNKLVKKHVANKLKKLSKAKYSEKDKDKKKKKDAGFVFTGGFKRRYIESYVKRADAEELIFGKRLKVYFRGQEKRVVSSISVKSIKKDISIRFNIKRETELAIKAFDDVVKELVREHGEETMELLGLEAFSMTADQVEAYLKTDGLKFANAINQTTKDKLARVIARGTEAGQTIDEITIGIKGVYKEAGTSRARKIARTEVARSSNFATTEAFRQSGVVTAKEWITTPDERLCPWCAPLEGKIVQVESNFFEQGDTWQGDADKPLDIDYADVGAPPLHSNCRCTLLPVIKSKTINEEAFLQKMKLRMTKKETDIKVAKAKKEGRDEGFKKSIKLIKD
;
A
#
# COMPACT_ATOMS: atom_id res chain seq x y z
N MET A 1 -1.74 -21.65 -12.24
CA MET A 1 -0.86 -21.84 -11.06
C MET A 1 -0.11 -23.16 -11.15
N LYS A 2 -0.78 -24.32 -11.18
CA LYS A 2 -0.11 -25.64 -11.31
C LYS A 2 0.87 -25.75 -12.50
N ALA A 3 0.51 -25.20 -13.66
CA ALA A 3 1.36 -25.24 -14.85
C ALA A 3 2.71 -24.49 -14.71
N ALA A 4 2.78 -23.44 -13.86
CA ALA A 4 4.00 -22.64 -13.67
C ALA A 4 4.82 -23.06 -12.45
N GLU A 5 4.39 -24.09 -11.72
CA GLU A 5 5.00 -24.49 -10.43
C GLU A 5 6.46 -24.90 -10.60
N LEU A 6 6.76 -25.71 -11.63
CA LEU A 6 8.11 -26.18 -11.91
C LEU A 6 9.06 -25.02 -12.31
N ALA A 7 8.61 -24.14 -13.20
CA ALA A 7 9.39 -22.99 -13.65
C ALA A 7 9.72 -22.02 -12.49
N VAL A 8 8.75 -21.76 -11.61
CA VAL A 8 8.94 -20.93 -10.41
C VAL A 8 9.86 -21.60 -9.39
N ALA A 9 9.73 -22.91 -9.19
CA ALA A 9 10.62 -23.66 -8.31
C ALA A 9 12.07 -23.61 -8.80
N THR A 10 12.29 -23.79 -10.11
CA THR A 10 13.61 -23.72 -10.74
C THR A 10 14.25 -22.34 -10.58
N ASP A 11 13.54 -21.24 -10.85
CA ASP A 11 14.10 -19.88 -10.66
C ASP A 11 14.41 -19.58 -9.19
N LYS A 12 13.59 -20.09 -8.26
CA LYS A 12 13.82 -19.95 -6.82
C LYS A 12 15.07 -20.69 -6.38
N GLU A 13 15.25 -21.96 -6.76
CA GLU A 13 16.43 -22.74 -6.40
C GLU A 13 17.69 -22.17 -7.07
N ALA A 14 17.60 -21.72 -8.33
CA ALA A 14 18.70 -21.01 -8.99
C ALA A 14 19.08 -19.72 -8.25
N SER A 15 18.10 -18.94 -7.79
CA SER A 15 18.33 -17.72 -6.99
C SER A 15 18.97 -18.02 -5.63
N ILE A 16 18.53 -19.08 -4.94
CA ILE A 16 19.11 -19.52 -3.68
C ILE A 16 20.54 -20.01 -3.89
N TRP A 17 20.77 -20.79 -4.95
CA TRP A 17 22.09 -21.27 -5.33
C TRP A 17 23.03 -20.11 -5.61
N ASN A 18 22.61 -19.12 -6.40
CA ASN A 18 23.37 -17.90 -6.68
C ASN A 18 23.67 -17.11 -5.40
N TRP A 19 22.68 -16.89 -4.55
CA TRP A 19 22.88 -16.19 -3.29
C TRP A 19 23.87 -16.92 -2.37
N ARG A 20 23.78 -18.25 -2.27
CA ARG A 20 24.74 -19.07 -1.52
C ARG A 20 26.14 -19.02 -2.14
N PHE A 21 26.22 -19.06 -3.46
CA PHE A 21 27.47 -18.96 -4.21
C PHE A 21 28.18 -17.63 -3.93
N PHE A 22 27.46 -16.50 -4.03
CA PHE A 22 27.99 -15.17 -3.72
C PHE A 22 28.31 -15.00 -2.24
N LYS A 23 27.45 -15.49 -1.33
CA LYS A 23 27.66 -15.37 0.12
C LYS A 23 28.87 -16.15 0.61
N ASN A 24 29.11 -17.32 0.03
CA ASN A 24 30.17 -18.22 0.45
C ASN A 24 31.45 -18.06 -0.39
N ALA A 25 31.52 -17.05 -1.27
CA ALA A 25 32.68 -16.74 -2.13
C ALA A 25 33.30 -18.01 -2.72
N ALA A 26 32.47 -18.81 -3.39
CA ALA A 26 32.74 -20.21 -3.64
C ALA A 26 33.90 -20.46 -4.61
N ARG A 27 35.13 -20.48 -4.08
CA ARG A 27 36.20 -21.41 -4.47
C ARG A 27 37.06 -21.71 -3.25
N VAL A 28 37.29 -23.00 -2.99
CA VAL A 28 38.50 -23.41 -2.30
C VAL A 28 39.63 -23.12 -3.28
N PHE A 29 40.43 -22.08 -3.01
CA PHE A 29 41.46 -21.59 -3.95
C PHE A 29 42.57 -22.63 -4.21
N GLY A 30 42.74 -23.59 -3.30
CA GLY A 30 43.63 -24.73 -3.46
C GLY A 30 43.32 -25.82 -2.43
N ILE A 31 43.52 -27.07 -2.81
CA ILE A 31 43.44 -28.22 -1.91
C ILE A 31 44.84 -28.48 -1.37
N ILE A 32 44.97 -28.64 -0.05
CA ILE A 32 46.23 -28.94 0.62
C ILE A 32 46.30 -30.45 0.84
N VAL A 33 47.34 -31.09 0.31
CA VAL A 33 47.63 -32.51 0.57
C VAL A 33 48.76 -32.56 1.61
N TYR A 34 48.42 -32.94 2.84
CA TYR A 34 49.43 -33.15 3.89
C TYR A 34 50.00 -34.57 3.79
N PRO A 35 51.33 -34.75 3.75
CA PRO A 35 51.94 -36.08 3.73
C PRO A 35 52.00 -36.64 5.17
N GLY A 36 50.89 -37.22 5.65
CA GLY A 36 50.82 -37.95 6.92
C GLY A 36 49.43 -38.01 7.56
N VAL A 37 49.26 -38.81 8.61
CA VAL A 37 48.01 -38.88 9.39
C VAL A 37 47.99 -37.75 10.41
N LEU A 38 46.97 -36.89 10.37
CA LEU A 38 46.78 -35.80 11.33
C LEU A 38 46.09 -36.31 12.59
N ASP A 39 46.58 -35.86 13.74
CA ASP A 39 45.95 -36.06 15.05
C ASP A 39 44.66 -35.21 15.19
N GLN A 40 43.64 -35.70 15.90
CA GLN A 40 42.28 -35.13 15.92
C GLN A 40 42.28 -33.66 16.38
N ASP A 41 43.07 -33.33 17.39
CA ASP A 41 43.19 -31.97 17.93
C ASP A 41 43.85 -31.01 16.93
N ARG A 42 44.76 -31.52 16.07
CA ARG A 42 45.40 -30.71 15.02
C ARG A 42 44.42 -30.43 13.88
N TYR A 43 43.62 -31.43 13.52
CA TYR A 43 42.59 -31.29 12.50
C TYR A 43 41.54 -30.24 12.90
N GLU A 44 41.07 -30.25 14.14
CA GLU A 44 40.08 -29.29 14.62
C GLU A 44 40.62 -27.84 14.67
N ARG A 45 41.89 -27.66 15.05
CA ARG A 45 42.55 -26.35 14.98
C ARG A 45 42.66 -25.84 13.54
N LEU A 46 43.13 -26.69 12.62
CA LEU A 46 43.23 -26.37 11.19
C LEU A 46 41.87 -26.02 10.59
N LYS A 47 40.84 -26.80 10.93
CA LYS A 47 39.45 -26.55 10.51
C LYS A 47 38.95 -25.20 11.04
N THR A 48 39.15 -24.90 12.32
CA THR A 48 38.71 -23.64 12.93
C THR A 48 39.43 -22.44 12.34
N GLN A 49 40.74 -22.56 12.11
CA GLN A 49 41.55 -21.53 11.46
C GLN A 49 41.12 -21.33 10.00
N PHE A 50 40.77 -22.40 9.30
CA PHE A 50 40.27 -22.35 7.93
C PHE A 50 38.89 -21.69 7.85
N GLU A 51 37.95 -22.11 8.70
CA GLU A 51 36.61 -21.50 8.77
C GLU A 51 36.71 -20.01 9.11
N THR A 52 37.56 -19.62 10.06
CA THR A 52 37.74 -18.20 10.42
C THR A 52 38.37 -17.37 9.29
N SER A 53 39.31 -17.95 8.54
CA SER A 53 40.12 -17.20 7.57
C SER A 53 39.51 -17.13 6.17
N TYR A 54 38.69 -18.11 5.78
CA TYR A 54 38.16 -18.24 4.41
C TYR A 54 36.63 -18.23 4.33
N GLN A 55 35.90 -18.24 5.45
CA GLN A 55 34.45 -18.12 5.43
C GLN A 55 34.02 -16.65 5.35
N GLY A 56 33.08 -16.35 4.45
CA GLY A 56 32.44 -15.04 4.33
C GLY A 56 32.89 -14.23 3.10
N THR A 57 32.05 -13.28 2.71
CA THR A 57 32.25 -12.43 1.52
C THR A 57 33.52 -11.59 1.57
N ASP A 58 33.93 -11.17 2.77
CA ASP A 58 35.11 -10.31 2.98
C ASP A 58 36.43 -11.10 2.94
N ASN A 59 36.34 -12.43 3.02
CA ASN A 59 37.47 -13.35 2.96
C ASN A 59 37.61 -14.05 1.59
N ALA A 60 36.78 -13.64 0.62
CA ALA A 60 36.84 -14.08 -0.75
C ALA A 60 38.23 -13.83 -1.36
N HIS A 61 38.74 -14.79 -2.15
CA HIS A 61 40.02 -14.69 -2.87
C HIS A 61 41.29 -14.64 -2.01
N LYS A 62 41.22 -14.92 -0.70
CA LYS A 62 42.43 -15.07 0.12
C LYS A 62 43.19 -16.35 -0.27
N VAL A 63 44.48 -16.20 -0.57
CA VAL A 63 45.39 -17.32 -0.81
C VAL A 63 45.70 -17.97 0.53
N ALA A 64 45.50 -19.29 0.61
CA ALA A 64 45.78 -20.01 1.82
C ALA A 64 47.28 -20.26 2.00
N ILE A 65 47.90 -19.53 2.93
CA ILE A 65 49.29 -19.76 3.33
C ILE A 65 49.25 -20.56 4.63
N LEU A 66 49.67 -21.82 4.55
CA LEU A 66 49.93 -22.64 5.73
C LEU A 66 51.39 -23.04 5.73
N GLU A 67 52.03 -22.87 6.88
CA GLU A 67 53.38 -23.38 7.13
C GLU A 67 53.27 -24.89 7.38
N GLY A 68 53.70 -25.68 6.40
CA GLY A 68 53.78 -27.13 6.49
C GLY A 68 55.12 -27.56 7.07
N GLY A 69 55.07 -28.25 8.22
CA GLY A 69 56.21 -28.87 8.86
C GLY A 69 57.00 -29.79 7.93
N VAL A 70 58.31 -29.77 8.18
CA VAL A 70 59.39 -30.45 7.46
C VAL A 70 59.11 -31.95 7.29
N SER A 71 59.09 -32.45 6.05
CA SER A 71 59.27 -33.88 5.81
C SER A 71 60.68 -34.30 6.24
N PRO A 72 60.90 -35.50 6.80
CA PRO A 72 62.21 -35.95 7.33
C PRO A 72 63.38 -35.95 6.34
N ASP A 73 63.14 -35.70 5.04
CA ASP A 73 64.14 -35.74 3.96
C ASP A 73 64.47 -34.36 3.33
N GLY A 74 64.20 -33.26 4.05
CA GLY A 74 64.82 -31.96 3.75
C GLY A 74 64.45 -31.29 2.41
N ARG A 75 63.45 -31.78 1.67
CA ARG A 75 62.95 -31.15 0.45
C ARG A 75 61.56 -30.59 0.67
N GLN A 76 61.45 -29.26 0.63
CA GLN A 76 60.19 -28.54 0.65
C GLN A 76 59.45 -28.80 -0.68
N LYS A 77 58.24 -29.37 -0.62
CA LYS A 77 57.34 -29.41 -1.76
C LYS A 77 55.92 -29.10 -1.31
N ALA A 78 55.61 -27.81 -1.25
CA ALA A 78 54.22 -27.35 -1.24
C ALA A 78 53.74 -27.35 -2.71
N GLU A 79 52.95 -28.35 -3.10
CA GLU A 79 52.36 -28.40 -4.43
C GLU A 79 51.00 -27.70 -4.42
N PHE A 80 50.91 -26.58 -5.14
CA PHE A 80 49.68 -25.81 -5.33
C PHE A 80 48.94 -26.34 -6.57
N LEU A 81 47.77 -26.98 -6.36
CA LEU A 81 46.90 -27.43 -7.44
C LEU A 81 45.76 -26.42 -7.64
N GLU A 82 45.82 -25.65 -8.73
CA GLU A 82 44.73 -24.76 -9.15
C GLU A 82 43.51 -25.60 -9.56
N VAL A 83 42.40 -25.43 -8.84
CA VAL A 83 41.12 -26.01 -9.25
C VAL A 83 40.58 -25.18 -10.41
N GLY A 84 40.47 -25.81 -11.59
CA GLY A 84 40.26 -25.18 -12.89
C GLY A 84 39.01 -24.29 -13.07
N LYS A 85 38.93 -23.70 -14.28
CA LYS A 85 38.10 -22.55 -14.70
C LYS A 85 36.62 -22.61 -14.26
N SER A 86 36.13 -21.47 -13.78
CA SER A 86 34.73 -21.20 -13.44
C SER A 86 33.89 -20.91 -14.68
N GLN A 87 33.00 -21.84 -15.02
CA GLN A 87 32.12 -21.74 -16.18
C GLN A 87 30.85 -20.89 -15.99
N LYS A 88 30.61 -20.22 -14.85
CA LYS A 88 29.22 -20.04 -14.41
C LYS A 88 28.56 -18.67 -14.51
N ASP A 89 29.29 -17.56 -14.68
CA ASP A 89 28.63 -16.24 -14.60
C ASP A 89 27.83 -15.86 -15.86
N MET A 90 28.09 -16.48 -17.01
CA MET A 90 27.39 -16.17 -18.26
C MET A 90 26.05 -16.93 -18.42
N ASP A 91 25.96 -18.18 -17.95
CA ASP A 91 24.83 -19.09 -18.22
C ASP A 91 23.59 -18.83 -17.31
N PHE A 92 23.79 -18.35 -16.07
CA PHE A 92 22.65 -18.12 -15.16
C PHE A 92 21.76 -16.96 -15.55
N THR A 93 22.32 -15.90 -16.14
CA THR A 93 21.53 -14.76 -16.58
C THR A 93 20.58 -15.17 -17.71
N GLU A 94 21.04 -16.03 -18.62
CA GLU A 94 20.23 -16.60 -19.69
C GLU A 94 19.19 -17.59 -19.15
N GLN A 95 19.57 -18.48 -18.24
CA GLN A 95 18.63 -19.40 -17.57
C GLN A 95 17.47 -18.66 -16.87
N ARG A 96 17.77 -17.54 -16.21
CA ARG A 96 16.74 -16.73 -15.55
C ARG A 96 15.85 -15.99 -16.54
N LYS A 97 16.40 -15.51 -17.66
CA LYS A 97 15.60 -14.95 -18.75
C LYS A 97 14.65 -16.01 -19.32
N PHE A 98 15.15 -17.22 -19.56
CA PHE A 98 14.35 -18.34 -20.04
C PHE A 98 13.22 -18.72 -19.06
N SER A 99 13.53 -18.89 -17.77
CA SER A 99 12.53 -19.25 -16.73
C SER A 99 11.45 -18.17 -16.60
N ARG A 100 11.84 -16.89 -16.64
CA ARG A 100 10.90 -15.76 -16.64
C ARG A 100 10.00 -15.77 -17.86
N ASP A 101 10.57 -16.03 -19.03
CA ASP A 101 9.85 -16.02 -20.30
C ASP A 101 8.85 -17.20 -20.37
N GLU A 102 9.22 -18.37 -19.85
CA GLU A 102 8.32 -19.51 -19.68
C GLU A 102 7.13 -19.18 -18.76
N ILE A 103 7.40 -18.54 -17.61
CA ILE A 103 6.34 -18.08 -16.69
C ILE A 103 5.38 -17.12 -17.40
N PHE A 104 5.91 -16.18 -18.17
CA PHE A 104 5.09 -15.21 -18.91
C PHE A 104 4.20 -15.88 -19.96
N VAL A 105 4.71 -16.86 -20.70
CA VAL A 105 3.94 -17.64 -21.67
C VAL A 105 2.81 -18.42 -20.98
N ILE A 106 3.08 -19.05 -19.84
CA ILE A 106 2.06 -19.82 -19.08
C ILE A 106 0.91 -18.91 -18.61
N PHE A 107 1.20 -17.66 -18.27
CA PHE A 107 0.18 -16.68 -17.88
C PHE A 107 -0.40 -15.87 -19.04
N GLY A 108 0.02 -16.12 -20.28
CA GLY A 108 -0.44 -15.37 -21.47
C GLY A 108 0.06 -13.91 -21.51
N ILE A 109 1.08 -13.57 -20.74
CA ILE A 109 1.60 -12.20 -20.63
C ILE A 109 2.69 -11.99 -21.69
N PRO A 110 2.54 -11.06 -22.66
CA PRO A 110 3.62 -10.71 -23.57
C PRO A 110 4.76 -9.99 -22.83
N LYS A 111 6.01 -10.34 -23.16
CA LYS A 111 7.22 -9.79 -22.50
C LYS A 111 7.24 -8.25 -22.49
N GLY A 112 6.83 -7.62 -23.60
CA GLY A 112 6.83 -6.17 -23.77
C GLY A 112 5.83 -5.39 -22.89
N VAL A 113 4.94 -6.08 -22.16
CA VAL A 113 4.07 -5.44 -21.16
C VAL A 113 4.80 -5.22 -19.83
N MET A 114 5.65 -6.17 -19.43
CA MET A 114 6.31 -6.19 -18.12
C MET A 114 7.76 -5.71 -18.17
N ILE A 115 8.42 -5.83 -19.32
CA ILE A 115 9.84 -5.52 -19.49
C ILE A 115 9.97 -4.45 -20.57
N ALA A 116 10.70 -3.38 -20.27
CA ALA A 116 11.02 -2.31 -21.20
C ALA A 116 12.40 -2.53 -21.86
N GLU A 117 12.62 -3.72 -22.41
CA GLU A 117 13.81 -4.02 -23.24
C GLU A 117 13.45 -3.73 -24.70
N ASP A 118 14.08 -2.71 -25.31
CA ASP A 118 13.91 -2.31 -26.73
C ASP A 118 12.47 -1.99 -27.21
N VAL A 119 11.59 -1.56 -26.30
CA VAL A 119 10.20 -1.29 -26.66
C VAL A 119 10.01 0.17 -27.08
N ASN A 120 9.84 0.41 -28.39
CA ASN A 120 9.29 1.67 -28.87
C ASN A 120 7.82 1.83 -28.41
N LYS A 121 7.31 3.06 -28.33
CA LYS A 121 5.94 3.31 -27.80
C LYS A 121 4.85 2.54 -28.57
N ALA A 122 5.03 2.33 -29.88
CA ALA A 122 4.08 1.61 -30.72
C ALA A 122 4.01 0.12 -30.36
N ASN A 123 5.14 -0.55 -30.22
CA ASN A 123 5.25 -1.96 -29.85
C ASN A 123 4.67 -2.20 -28.45
N SER A 124 4.84 -1.27 -27.51
CA SER A 124 4.25 -1.40 -26.16
C SER A 124 2.72 -1.38 -26.18
N LEU A 125 2.12 -0.54 -27.03
CA LEU A 125 0.67 -0.48 -27.18
C LEU A 125 0.13 -1.75 -27.85
N THR A 126 0.83 -2.28 -28.85
CA THR A 126 0.47 -3.55 -29.50
C THR A 126 0.53 -4.71 -28.51
N HIS A 127 1.60 -4.82 -27.71
CA HIS A 127 1.72 -5.87 -26.69
C HIS A 127 0.65 -5.76 -25.60
N LYS A 128 0.26 -4.54 -25.20
CA LYS A 128 -0.85 -4.33 -24.27
C LYS A 128 -2.19 -4.75 -24.87
N SER A 129 -2.42 -4.46 -26.15
CA SER A 129 -3.66 -4.83 -26.85
C SER A 129 -3.78 -6.36 -26.94
N ILE A 130 -2.71 -7.04 -27.38
CA ILE A 130 -2.62 -8.51 -27.41
C ILE A 130 -2.87 -9.12 -26.03
N PHE A 131 -2.30 -8.53 -24.98
CA PHE A 131 -2.50 -9.03 -23.61
C PHE A 131 -3.96 -8.91 -23.17
N ILE A 132 -4.60 -7.78 -23.46
CA ILE A 132 -5.99 -7.54 -23.08
C ILE A 132 -6.91 -8.50 -23.84
N GLU A 133 -6.72 -8.63 -25.16
CA GLU A 133 -7.54 -9.46 -26.03
C GLU A 133 -7.41 -10.96 -25.73
N ASN A 134 -6.18 -11.47 -25.59
CA ASN A 134 -5.96 -12.91 -25.46
C ASN A 134 -6.04 -13.43 -24.02
N THR A 135 -5.82 -12.57 -23.02
CA THR A 135 -5.78 -13.01 -21.60
C THR A 135 -6.90 -12.40 -20.78
N ILE A 136 -7.05 -11.08 -20.78
CA ILE A 136 -7.94 -10.38 -19.86
C ILE A 136 -9.42 -10.55 -20.26
N VAL A 137 -9.74 -10.37 -21.54
CA VAL A 137 -11.13 -10.50 -22.04
C VAL A 137 -11.69 -11.90 -21.81
N PRO A 138 -10.99 -13.01 -22.15
CA PRO A 138 -11.47 -14.36 -21.84
C PRO A 138 -11.69 -14.59 -20.34
N LEU A 139 -10.83 -14.03 -19.48
CA LEU A 139 -10.99 -14.13 -18.02
C LEU A 139 -12.22 -13.36 -17.53
N TYR A 140 -12.47 -12.15 -18.06
CA TYR A 140 -13.69 -11.40 -17.74
C TYR A 140 -14.95 -12.10 -18.24
N ARG A 141 -14.96 -12.62 -19.48
CA ARG A 141 -16.08 -13.42 -20.00
C ARG A 141 -16.36 -14.62 -19.12
N LYS A 142 -15.32 -15.35 -18.69
CA LYS A 142 -15.47 -16.48 -17.76
C LYS A 142 -16.05 -16.03 -16.42
N PHE A 143 -15.56 -14.92 -15.88
CA PHE A 143 -16.03 -14.37 -14.60
C PHE A 143 -17.49 -13.92 -14.68
N VAL A 144 -17.86 -13.19 -15.72
CA VAL A 144 -19.23 -12.74 -15.97
C VAL A 144 -20.16 -13.91 -16.25
N SER A 145 -19.71 -14.94 -16.97
CA SER A 145 -20.48 -16.19 -17.15
C SER A 145 -20.80 -16.86 -15.81
N TYR A 146 -19.85 -16.90 -14.86
CA TYR A 146 -20.15 -17.40 -13.52
C TYR A 146 -21.13 -16.49 -12.79
N LEU A 147 -20.98 -15.17 -12.87
CA LEU A 147 -21.94 -14.25 -12.24
C LEU A 147 -23.35 -14.45 -12.81
N ASN A 148 -23.46 -14.64 -14.13
CA ASN A 148 -24.71 -14.88 -14.82
C ASN A 148 -25.35 -16.19 -14.38
N GLU A 149 -24.58 -17.28 -14.31
CA GLU A 149 -25.09 -18.59 -13.88
C GLU A 149 -25.62 -18.59 -12.44
N PHE A 150 -24.91 -17.92 -11.52
CA PHE A 150 -25.25 -17.94 -10.09
C PHE A 150 -26.28 -16.89 -9.68
N TYR A 151 -26.18 -15.66 -10.19
CA TYR A 151 -26.95 -14.54 -9.65
C TYR A 151 -28.17 -14.15 -10.49
N ILE A 152 -28.25 -14.44 -11.79
CA ILE A 152 -29.42 -14.03 -12.61
C ILE A 152 -30.73 -14.61 -12.04
N LYS A 153 -30.70 -15.85 -11.56
CA LYS A 153 -31.86 -16.52 -10.96
C LYS A 153 -32.40 -15.82 -9.71
N GLU A 154 -31.58 -15.02 -9.02
CA GLU A 154 -32.02 -14.24 -7.84
C GLU A 154 -32.76 -12.95 -8.22
N PHE A 155 -32.59 -12.46 -9.46
CA PHE A 155 -33.21 -11.19 -9.91
C PHE A 155 -34.57 -11.37 -10.59
N GLY A 156 -35.01 -12.61 -10.83
CA GLY A 156 -36.40 -12.93 -11.22
C GLY A 156 -36.81 -12.56 -12.65
N ASP A 157 -35.88 -12.06 -13.48
CA ASP A 157 -36.11 -11.69 -14.88
C ASP A 157 -35.03 -12.33 -15.77
N ASP A 158 -35.45 -13.28 -16.63
CA ASP A 158 -34.57 -14.02 -17.54
C ASP A 158 -34.03 -13.14 -18.69
N SER A 159 -34.49 -11.90 -18.83
CA SER A 159 -34.00 -10.95 -19.84
C SER A 159 -32.74 -10.18 -19.43
N LEU A 160 -32.37 -10.24 -18.14
CA LEU A 160 -31.23 -9.51 -17.60
C LEU A 160 -29.98 -10.38 -17.57
N PHE A 161 -28.88 -9.87 -18.13
CA PHE A 161 -27.57 -10.48 -18.02
C PHE A 161 -26.56 -9.45 -17.50
N PHE A 162 -25.61 -9.89 -16.68
CA PHE A 162 -24.43 -9.10 -16.39
C PHE A 162 -23.54 -9.10 -17.63
N ASP A 163 -23.08 -7.92 -17.99
CA ASP A 163 -22.05 -7.71 -19.01
C ASP A 163 -20.93 -6.82 -18.47
N PHE A 164 -19.84 -6.72 -19.20
CA PHE A 164 -18.70 -5.87 -18.86
C PHE A 164 -18.30 -4.99 -20.05
N GLU A 165 -17.87 -3.76 -19.75
CA GLU A 165 -17.29 -2.88 -20.76
C GLU A 165 -15.97 -3.47 -21.25
N ASP A 166 -15.89 -3.74 -22.56
CA ASP A 166 -14.71 -4.36 -23.16
C ASP A 166 -13.47 -3.44 -22.99
N PRO A 167 -12.43 -3.88 -22.24
CA PRO A 167 -11.26 -3.06 -21.97
C PRO A 167 -10.26 -3.01 -23.13
N THR A 168 -10.54 -3.66 -24.27
CA THR A 168 -9.66 -3.64 -25.45
C THR A 168 -9.35 -2.22 -25.88
N LEU A 169 -8.07 -1.97 -26.16
CA LEU A 169 -7.60 -0.70 -26.70
C LEU A 169 -8.08 -0.58 -28.15
N ARG A 170 -9.30 -0.08 -28.35
CA ARG A 170 -9.82 0.22 -29.69
C ARG A 170 -8.95 1.29 -30.35
N ASP A 171 -8.51 1.04 -31.57
CA ASP A 171 -7.95 2.09 -32.42
C ASP A 171 -9.10 3.02 -32.83
N VAL A 172 -9.24 4.11 -32.05
CA VAL A 172 -10.27 5.13 -32.25
C VAL A 172 -10.21 5.70 -33.67
N GLU A 173 -9.04 5.75 -34.31
CA GLU A 173 -8.91 6.25 -35.67
C GLU A 173 -9.49 5.26 -36.69
N ALA A 174 -9.21 3.97 -36.53
CA ALA A 174 -9.79 2.92 -37.37
C ALA A 174 -11.32 2.83 -37.19
N THR A 175 -11.79 2.91 -35.94
CA THR A 175 -13.22 2.91 -35.60
C THR A 175 -13.95 4.14 -36.16
N ILE A 176 -13.36 5.34 -36.05
CA ILE A 176 -13.94 6.55 -36.66
C ILE A 176 -13.98 6.43 -38.18
N LYS A 177 -12.91 5.97 -38.83
CA LYS A 177 -12.90 5.77 -40.29
C LYS A 177 -13.92 4.73 -40.73
N PHE A 178 -14.10 3.66 -39.96
CA PHE A 178 -15.10 2.64 -40.21
C PHE A 178 -16.52 3.22 -40.11
N TYR A 179 -16.85 3.93 -39.03
CA TYR A 179 -18.16 4.55 -38.87
C TYR A 179 -18.41 5.68 -39.87
N GLU A 180 -17.39 6.48 -40.19
CA GLU A 180 -17.46 7.52 -41.22
C GLU A 180 -17.72 6.91 -42.60
N SER A 181 -17.04 5.81 -42.94
CA SER A 181 -17.30 5.04 -44.17
C SER A 181 -18.69 4.41 -44.15
N ALA A 182 -19.15 3.91 -43.01
CA ALA A 182 -20.43 3.25 -42.87
C ALA A 182 -21.62 4.19 -43.04
N ILE A 183 -21.53 5.37 -42.44
CA ILE A 183 -22.52 6.44 -42.60
C ILE A 183 -22.48 6.99 -44.03
N LYS A 184 -21.29 7.20 -44.62
CA LYS A 184 -21.16 7.70 -46.00
C LYS A 184 -21.68 6.73 -47.06
N ASN A 185 -21.48 5.43 -46.86
CA ASN A 185 -21.94 4.40 -47.78
C ASN A 185 -23.41 4.00 -47.51
N GLY A 186 -24.04 4.57 -46.48
CA GLY A 186 -25.46 4.41 -46.20
C GLY A 186 -25.88 3.01 -45.77
N TRP A 187 -24.99 2.22 -45.14
CA TRP A 187 -25.35 0.89 -44.62
C TRP A 187 -25.47 0.83 -43.09
N MET A 188 -25.11 1.91 -42.37
CA MET A 188 -25.42 2.09 -40.96
C MET A 188 -26.03 3.47 -40.70
N SER A 189 -27.06 3.53 -39.88
CA SER A 189 -27.65 4.76 -39.38
C SER A 189 -26.84 5.33 -38.20
N PRO A 190 -26.86 6.66 -37.98
CA PRO A 190 -26.24 7.28 -36.82
C PRO A 190 -26.72 6.71 -35.47
N ASN A 191 -27.97 6.23 -35.37
CA ASN A 191 -28.48 5.60 -34.16
C ASN A 191 -27.94 4.17 -33.94
N GLU A 192 -27.75 3.38 -35.00
CA GLU A 192 -27.08 2.07 -34.90
C GLU A 192 -25.62 2.20 -34.44
N VAL A 193 -24.92 3.26 -34.88
CA VAL A 193 -23.55 3.56 -34.40
C VAL A 193 -23.56 3.97 -32.92
N ARG A 194 -24.59 4.69 -32.46
CA ARG A 194 -24.73 5.08 -31.04
C ARG A 194 -25.07 3.88 -30.16
N GLU A 195 -25.92 2.98 -30.64
CA GLU A 195 -26.25 1.73 -29.97
C GLU A 195 -25.00 0.84 -29.81
N ALA A 196 -24.20 0.70 -30.87
CA ALA A 196 -22.93 -0.04 -30.82
C ALA A 196 -21.91 0.55 -29.82
N GLU A 197 -22.01 1.85 -29.51
CA GLU A 197 -21.18 2.56 -28.53
C GLU A 197 -21.89 2.71 -27.16
N GLY A 198 -23.07 2.12 -26.96
CA GLY A 198 -23.83 2.16 -25.70
C GLY A 198 -24.43 3.53 -25.34
N LEU A 199 -24.58 4.42 -26.32
CA LEU A 199 -25.16 5.76 -26.17
C LEU A 199 -26.65 5.76 -26.48
N LEU A 200 -27.41 6.59 -25.78
CA LEU A 200 -28.84 6.78 -26.04
C LEU A 200 -29.07 7.31 -27.47
N ALA A 201 -30.05 6.70 -28.14
CA ALA A 201 -30.55 7.14 -29.45
C ALA A 201 -31.15 8.54 -29.37
N PHE A 202 -31.06 9.30 -30.47
CA PHE A 202 -31.67 10.63 -30.58
C PHE A 202 -32.70 10.66 -31.71
N LYS A 203 -33.68 11.55 -31.58
CA LYS A 203 -34.79 11.68 -32.53
C LYS A 203 -34.26 12.16 -33.88
N GLY A 204 -34.42 11.36 -34.94
CA GLY A 204 -33.95 11.67 -36.30
C GLY A 204 -32.61 11.03 -36.70
N GLY A 205 -32.05 10.15 -35.86
CA GLY A 205 -30.81 9.40 -36.15
C GLY A 205 -31.01 8.05 -36.85
N ASP A 206 -32.25 7.63 -37.12
CA ASP A 206 -32.56 6.35 -37.79
C ASP A 206 -32.55 6.44 -39.32
N ALA A 207 -32.43 7.65 -39.88
CA ALA A 207 -32.40 7.87 -41.31
C ALA A 207 -30.99 7.60 -41.88
N LEU A 208 -30.92 6.81 -42.96
CA LEU A 208 -29.71 6.58 -43.73
C LEU A 208 -29.42 7.81 -44.61
N TYR A 209 -28.24 8.40 -44.44
CA TYR A 209 -27.82 9.56 -45.20
C TYR A 209 -26.90 9.12 -46.34
N LEU A 210 -27.43 9.07 -47.56
CA LEU A 210 -26.62 8.89 -48.76
C LEU A 210 -26.10 10.26 -49.23
N PRO A 211 -24.79 10.43 -49.46
CA PRO A 211 -24.29 11.64 -50.10
C PRO A 211 -24.84 11.74 -51.52
N ILE A 212 -25.45 12.87 -51.84
CA ILE A 212 -26.11 13.19 -53.13
C ILE A 212 -25.16 13.05 -54.35
N ALA A 213 -23.85 12.96 -54.13
CA ALA A 213 -22.86 12.78 -55.19
C ALA A 213 -22.31 11.35 -55.21
N VAL A 214 -23.07 10.40 -55.75
CA VAL A 214 -22.51 9.18 -56.33
C VAL A 214 -22.78 9.21 -57.83
N MET A 215 -21.98 10.04 -58.52
CA MET A 215 -21.91 10.07 -59.98
C MET A 215 -20.68 9.27 -60.43
N GLN A 216 -20.83 8.53 -61.52
CA GLN A 216 -19.88 7.50 -61.95
C GLN A 216 -18.53 8.06 -62.45
N ILE A 217 -17.51 7.21 -62.29
CA ILE A 217 -16.05 7.31 -62.53
C ILE A 217 -15.58 8.18 -63.71
N GLY A 218 -14.57 9.04 -63.41
CA GLY A 218 -13.67 9.68 -64.38
C GLY A 218 -12.44 10.25 -63.65
N GLU A 219 -11.25 9.77 -64.02
CA GLU A 219 -9.95 10.04 -63.37
C GLU A 219 -9.61 11.52 -63.19
N ILE A 220 -9.13 11.93 -62.00
CA ILE A 220 -8.17 13.04 -61.88
C ILE A 220 -7.09 12.76 -60.81
N LYS A 221 -5.86 13.04 -61.24
CA LYS A 221 -4.54 12.81 -60.65
C LYS A 221 -4.32 13.41 -59.26
N ASN A 222 -3.53 12.66 -58.48
CA ASN A 222 -2.97 13.00 -57.17
C ASN A 222 -2.30 14.40 -57.11
N GLY A 223 -2.83 15.26 -56.24
CA GLY A 223 -2.13 16.44 -55.74
C GLY A 223 -2.05 16.37 -54.21
N LYS A 224 -0.88 15.98 -53.67
CA LYS A 224 -0.61 16.04 -52.22
C LYS A 224 -0.79 17.47 -51.72
N LYS A 225 -1.69 17.68 -50.76
CA LYS A 225 -1.63 18.82 -49.84
C LYS A 225 -1.64 18.32 -48.41
N VAL A 226 -0.51 18.52 -47.76
CA VAL A 226 -0.30 18.36 -46.33
C VAL A 226 -1.02 19.51 -45.62
N TYR A 227 -1.93 19.19 -44.69
CA TYR A 227 -2.45 20.16 -43.73
C TYR A 227 -2.30 19.61 -42.30
N LYS A 228 -1.81 20.48 -41.43
CA LYS A 228 -1.34 20.22 -40.06
C LYS A 228 -2.46 19.72 -39.16
N LEU A 229 -2.16 18.66 -38.40
CA LEU A 229 -2.94 18.16 -37.27
C LEU A 229 -3.29 19.31 -36.31
N ASN A 230 -4.59 19.53 -36.09
CA ASN A 230 -5.08 20.11 -34.84
C ASN A 230 -5.94 19.04 -34.15
N VAL A 231 -5.27 18.20 -33.37
CA VAL A 231 -5.91 17.21 -32.51
C VAL A 231 -6.42 17.91 -31.26
N LYS A 232 -7.74 17.97 -31.07
CA LYS A 232 -8.30 18.11 -29.72
C LYS A 232 -8.51 16.71 -29.15
N MET A 233 -7.71 16.40 -28.14
CA MET A 233 -7.73 15.14 -27.39
C MET A 233 -9.05 14.94 -26.63
N ARG A 234 -9.43 13.66 -26.56
CA ARG A 234 -10.51 13.04 -25.76
C ARG A 234 -10.62 13.63 -24.35
N SER A 235 -11.84 13.87 -23.87
CA SER A 235 -12.11 14.25 -22.49
C SER A 235 -11.72 13.09 -21.55
N GLU A 236 -10.67 13.30 -20.77
CA GLU A 236 -10.08 12.30 -19.87
C GLU A 236 -11.09 11.76 -18.84
N THR A 237 -11.05 10.44 -18.62
CA THR A 237 -11.85 9.75 -17.60
C THR A 237 -11.40 10.13 -16.19
N THR A 238 -12.32 10.04 -15.25
CA THR A 238 -12.26 10.59 -13.91
C THR A 238 -11.06 10.11 -13.08
N LYS A 239 -10.68 8.83 -13.15
CA LYS A 239 -9.49 8.30 -12.46
C LYS A 239 -8.17 8.78 -13.06
N GLU A 240 -8.12 9.01 -14.37
CA GLU A 240 -6.92 9.54 -15.05
C GLU A 240 -6.77 11.04 -14.79
N LYS A 241 -7.87 11.81 -14.75
CA LYS A 241 -7.87 13.20 -14.28
C LYS A 241 -7.39 13.30 -12.84
N VAL A 242 -7.91 12.48 -11.93
CA VAL A 242 -7.51 12.49 -10.52
C VAL A 242 -6.02 12.13 -10.37
N ASN A 243 -5.55 11.06 -11.02
CA ASN A 243 -4.13 10.70 -10.96
C ASN A 243 -3.24 11.76 -11.61
N LYS A 244 -3.68 12.44 -12.67
CA LYS A 244 -2.94 13.50 -13.33
C LYS A 244 -2.95 14.80 -12.53
N LEU A 245 -4.06 15.14 -11.86
CA LEU A 245 -4.18 16.30 -10.96
C LEU A 245 -3.35 16.08 -9.69
N VAL A 246 -3.42 14.91 -9.06
CA VAL A 246 -2.56 14.54 -7.93
C VAL A 246 -1.09 14.54 -8.36
N LYS A 247 -0.74 13.90 -9.49
CA LYS A 247 0.63 13.97 -10.04
C LYS A 247 1.06 15.38 -10.40
N LYS A 248 0.17 16.24 -10.91
CA LYS A 248 0.46 17.65 -11.23
C LYS A 248 0.65 18.47 -9.95
N HIS A 249 -0.14 18.24 -8.92
CA HIS A 249 0.00 18.87 -7.61
C HIS A 249 1.32 18.46 -6.95
N VAL A 250 1.60 17.14 -6.91
CA VAL A 250 2.84 16.58 -6.38
C VAL A 250 4.07 17.04 -7.19
N ALA A 251 4.00 17.06 -8.53
CA ALA A 251 5.10 17.49 -9.39
C ALA A 251 5.34 19.00 -9.37
N ASN A 252 4.29 19.83 -9.38
CA ASN A 252 4.43 21.28 -9.22
C ASN A 252 4.97 21.62 -7.83
N LYS A 253 4.64 20.83 -6.81
CA LYS A 253 5.16 20.97 -5.46
C LYS A 253 6.61 20.50 -5.34
N LEU A 254 6.99 19.37 -5.95
CA LEU A 254 8.39 18.94 -6.07
C LEU A 254 9.26 20.02 -6.75
N LYS A 255 8.73 20.70 -7.76
CA LYS A 255 9.39 21.86 -8.42
C LYS A 255 9.44 23.12 -7.56
N LYS A 256 8.39 23.44 -6.78
CA LYS A 256 8.41 24.60 -5.86
C LYS A 256 9.29 24.37 -4.64
N LEU A 257 9.38 23.12 -4.15
CA LEU A 257 10.21 22.72 -3.01
C LEU A 257 11.70 22.60 -3.39
N SER A 258 12.03 22.15 -4.60
CA SER A 258 13.43 22.06 -5.07
C SER A 258 14.02 23.42 -5.49
N LYS A 259 13.19 24.39 -5.86
CA LYS A 259 13.60 25.76 -6.22
C LYS A 259 13.83 26.69 -5.03
N ALA A 260 13.65 26.24 -3.79
CA ALA A 260 13.97 27.02 -2.59
C ALA A 260 15.49 27.04 -2.28
N LYS A 261 16.32 27.27 -3.31
CA LYS A 261 17.70 27.74 -3.15
C LYS A 261 17.70 29.24 -3.44
N TYR A 262 17.95 30.01 -2.38
CA TYR A 262 18.41 31.40 -2.33
C TYR A 262 18.09 32.29 -3.54
N SER A 263 17.15 33.23 -3.35
CA SER A 263 17.03 34.44 -4.17
C SER A 263 16.42 35.52 -3.28
N GLU A 264 17.27 36.41 -2.78
CA GLU A 264 16.85 37.71 -2.27
C GLU A 264 16.09 38.49 -3.36
N LYS A 265 15.21 39.37 -2.88
CA LYS A 265 14.35 40.31 -3.63
C LYS A 265 13.08 39.69 -4.19
N ASP A 266 12.00 39.88 -3.46
CA ASP A 266 10.80 40.47 -4.05
C ASP A 266 10.15 41.45 -3.08
N LYS A 267 10.04 42.68 -3.58
CA LYS A 267 9.44 43.84 -2.92
C LYS A 267 7.92 43.69 -3.01
N ASP A 268 7.26 43.50 -1.88
CA ASP A 268 5.90 44.01 -1.67
C ASP A 268 5.62 44.16 -0.17
N LYS A 269 6.13 45.26 0.39
CA LYS A 269 5.71 45.78 1.69
C LYS A 269 4.41 46.56 1.50
N LYS A 270 3.26 45.92 1.79
CA LYS A 270 2.10 46.52 2.50
C LYS A 270 0.93 45.52 2.56
N LYS A 271 0.84 44.81 3.71
CA LYS A 271 -0.30 44.05 4.29
C LYS A 271 0.11 42.63 4.70
N LYS A 272 0.75 42.48 5.87
CA LYS A 272 0.80 41.25 6.69
C LYS A 272 1.61 41.57 7.95
N LYS A 273 0.96 42.17 8.96
CA LYS A 273 1.58 42.39 10.27
C LYS A 273 1.20 41.31 11.30
N ASP A 274 0.36 40.34 10.95
CA ASP A 274 -0.13 39.30 11.88
C ASP A 274 0.12 37.85 11.43
N ALA A 275 0.93 37.62 10.38
CA ALA A 275 1.20 36.26 9.92
C ALA A 275 2.32 35.64 10.77
N GLY A 276 1.95 34.78 11.71
CA GLY A 276 2.90 33.98 12.51
C GLY A 276 3.89 33.19 11.65
N PHE A 277 5.00 32.76 12.26
CA PHE A 277 6.03 31.95 11.65
C PHE A 277 5.49 30.58 11.19
N VAL A 278 5.69 30.30 9.91
CA VAL A 278 5.34 29.02 9.25
C VAL A 278 6.63 28.34 8.82
N PHE A 279 6.74 27.03 9.06
CA PHE A 279 7.93 26.26 8.72
C PHE A 279 8.21 26.21 7.21
N THR A 280 9.50 26.11 6.85
CA THR A 280 9.95 26.03 5.46
C THR A 280 9.54 24.72 4.80
N GLY A 281 9.41 24.72 3.46
CA GLY A 281 9.07 23.52 2.71
C GLY A 281 10.07 22.36 2.88
N GLY A 282 11.37 22.66 3.06
CA GLY A 282 12.40 21.66 3.30
C GLY A 282 12.23 20.95 4.65
N PHE A 283 11.88 21.70 5.70
CA PHE A 283 11.54 21.13 7.01
C PHE A 283 10.28 20.27 6.93
N LYS A 284 9.18 20.82 6.36
CA LYS A 284 7.89 20.12 6.21
C LYS A 284 8.06 18.75 5.56
N ARG A 285 8.83 18.66 4.48
CA ARG A 285 9.09 17.39 3.80
C ARG A 285 9.76 16.36 4.72
N ARG A 286 10.83 16.75 5.42
CA ARG A 286 11.58 15.84 6.31
C ARG A 286 10.79 15.44 7.55
N TYR A 287 9.95 16.34 8.05
CA TYR A 287 9.01 16.08 9.12
C TYR A 287 7.98 15.01 8.70
N ILE A 288 7.31 15.20 7.55
CA ILE A 288 6.33 14.24 7.03
C ILE A 288 6.97 12.87 6.76
N GLU A 289 8.13 12.83 6.11
CA GLU A 289 8.83 11.57 5.84
C GLU A 289 9.12 10.78 7.13
N SER A 290 9.50 11.48 8.20
CA SER A 290 9.74 10.87 9.51
C SER A 290 8.43 10.47 10.19
N TYR A 291 7.40 11.32 10.15
CA TYR A 291 6.07 11.04 10.69
C TYR A 291 5.44 9.80 10.05
N VAL A 292 5.49 9.68 8.72
CA VAL A 292 4.91 8.54 7.99
C VAL A 292 5.58 7.22 8.39
N LYS A 293 6.91 7.20 8.46
CA LYS A 293 7.64 6.01 8.89
C LYS A 293 7.29 5.60 10.32
N ARG A 294 7.12 6.59 11.20
CA ARG A 294 6.70 6.37 12.58
C ARG A 294 5.28 5.81 12.65
N ALA A 295 4.35 6.46 11.96
CA ALA A 295 2.96 6.03 11.88
C ALA A 295 2.85 4.60 11.32
N ASP A 296 3.59 4.25 10.26
CA ASP A 296 3.61 2.90 9.69
C ASP A 296 4.07 1.84 10.73
N ALA A 297 5.03 2.18 11.60
CA ALA A 297 5.49 1.29 12.66
C ALA A 297 4.43 1.12 13.77
N GLU A 298 3.79 2.21 14.18
CA GLU A 298 2.72 2.23 15.18
C GLU A 298 1.46 1.51 14.69
N GLU A 299 1.08 1.72 13.43
CA GLU A 299 0.00 1.00 12.73
C GLU A 299 0.24 -0.51 12.73
N LEU A 300 1.49 -0.95 12.55
CA LEU A 300 1.84 -2.36 12.58
C LEU A 300 1.66 -2.97 13.98
N ILE A 301 2.05 -2.23 15.03
CA ILE A 301 1.89 -2.67 16.43
C ILE A 301 0.40 -2.76 16.77
N PHE A 302 -0.35 -1.70 16.49
CA PHE A 302 -1.80 -1.64 16.71
C PHE A 302 -2.54 -2.74 15.94
N GLY A 303 -2.19 -2.94 14.65
CA GLY A 303 -2.77 -3.96 13.79
C GLY A 303 -2.49 -5.39 14.26
N LYS A 304 -1.30 -5.69 14.81
CA LYS A 304 -1.01 -6.98 15.43
C LYS A 304 -1.91 -7.24 16.64
N ARG A 305 -2.14 -6.22 17.46
CA ARG A 305 -2.98 -6.33 18.66
C ARG A 305 -4.45 -6.53 18.30
N LEU A 306 -4.95 -5.83 17.28
CA LEU A 306 -6.27 -6.10 16.66
C LEU A 306 -6.41 -7.54 16.17
N LYS A 307 -5.38 -8.09 15.53
CA LYS A 307 -5.40 -9.48 15.07
C LYS A 307 -5.50 -10.48 16.23
N VAL A 308 -4.82 -10.21 17.35
CA VAL A 308 -4.92 -11.04 18.57
C VAL A 308 -6.31 -10.92 19.18
N TYR A 309 -6.84 -9.71 19.30
CA TYR A 309 -8.20 -9.44 19.79
C TYR A 309 -9.25 -10.21 18.97
N PHE A 310 -9.25 -10.06 17.63
CA PHE A 310 -10.20 -10.74 16.76
C PHE A 310 -10.08 -12.27 16.81
N ARG A 311 -8.87 -12.83 16.96
CA ARG A 311 -8.69 -14.28 17.16
C ARG A 311 -9.26 -14.76 18.50
N GLY A 312 -9.14 -13.96 19.56
CA GLY A 312 -9.75 -14.27 20.85
C GLY A 312 -11.28 -14.25 20.77
N GLN A 313 -11.82 -13.23 20.10
CA GLN A 313 -13.25 -13.10 19.86
C GLN A 313 -13.79 -14.24 18.98
N GLU A 314 -13.08 -14.62 17.91
CA GLU A 314 -13.40 -15.75 17.04
C GLU A 314 -13.60 -17.04 17.86
N LYS A 315 -12.65 -17.36 18.75
CA LYS A 315 -12.74 -18.55 19.60
C LYS A 315 -13.98 -18.54 20.48
N ARG A 316 -14.30 -17.41 21.12
CA ARG A 316 -15.49 -17.26 21.97
C ARG A 316 -16.79 -17.38 21.19
N VAL A 317 -16.84 -16.84 19.98
CA VAL A 317 -18.04 -16.90 19.14
C VAL A 317 -18.24 -18.30 18.60
N VAL A 318 -17.20 -18.94 18.05
CA VAL A 318 -17.28 -20.30 17.51
C VAL A 318 -17.64 -21.31 18.60
N SER A 319 -17.09 -21.19 19.82
CA SER A 319 -17.45 -22.08 20.93
C SER A 319 -18.87 -21.85 21.46
N SER A 320 -19.53 -20.75 21.09
CA SER A 320 -20.89 -20.41 21.53
C SER A 320 -21.98 -20.83 20.55
N ILE A 321 -21.62 -21.44 19.42
CA ILE A 321 -22.58 -21.87 18.40
C ILE A 321 -23.44 -23.00 18.97
N SER A 322 -24.76 -22.80 19.04
CA SER A 322 -25.71 -23.81 19.47
C SER A 322 -26.94 -23.85 18.56
N VAL A 323 -27.54 -25.03 18.40
CA VAL A 323 -28.81 -25.22 17.67
C VAL A 323 -29.98 -25.12 18.65
N LYS A 324 -30.97 -24.27 18.39
CA LYS A 324 -32.24 -24.32 19.12
C LYS A 324 -33.17 -25.35 18.48
N SER A 325 -33.57 -26.36 19.26
CA SER A 325 -34.27 -27.58 18.82
C SER A 325 -35.64 -27.38 18.18
N ILE A 326 -36.21 -26.17 18.18
CA ILE A 326 -37.61 -25.95 17.80
C ILE A 326 -37.76 -25.31 16.40
N LYS A 327 -36.70 -24.71 15.81
CA LYS A 327 -36.80 -24.03 14.50
C LYS A 327 -35.57 -24.14 13.56
N LYS A 328 -34.55 -24.95 13.88
CA LYS A 328 -33.23 -24.93 13.18
C LYS A 328 -32.58 -23.53 13.14
N ASP A 329 -32.97 -22.62 14.03
CA ASP A 329 -32.31 -21.33 14.19
C ASP A 329 -30.96 -21.51 14.91
N ILE A 330 -29.90 -21.07 14.25
CA ILE A 330 -28.55 -21.06 14.81
C ILE A 330 -28.39 -19.79 15.65
N SER A 331 -28.03 -19.94 16.92
CA SER A 331 -27.77 -18.80 17.80
C SER A 331 -26.31 -18.73 18.21
N ILE A 332 -25.74 -17.52 18.19
CA ILE A 332 -24.42 -17.21 18.74
C ILE A 332 -24.53 -16.31 19.97
N ARG A 333 -23.61 -16.46 20.93
CA ARG A 333 -23.52 -15.56 22.09
C ARG A 333 -22.56 -14.42 21.77
N PHE A 334 -23.09 -13.25 21.40
CA PHE A 334 -22.30 -12.03 21.16
C PHE A 334 -22.81 -10.86 22.01
N ASN A 335 -22.11 -10.56 23.11
CA ASN A 335 -22.46 -9.44 23.99
C ASN A 335 -21.57 -8.23 23.69
N ILE A 336 -22.15 -7.18 23.09
CA ILE A 336 -21.44 -5.96 22.69
C ILE A 336 -20.75 -5.29 23.88
N LYS A 337 -21.42 -5.18 25.04
CA LYS A 337 -20.86 -4.51 26.23
C LYS A 337 -19.58 -5.22 26.69
N ARG A 338 -19.67 -6.54 26.87
CA ARG A 338 -18.52 -7.37 27.27
C ARG A 338 -17.37 -7.29 26.27
N GLU A 339 -17.66 -7.41 24.97
CA GLU A 339 -16.62 -7.35 23.93
C GLU A 339 -15.99 -5.96 23.83
N THR A 340 -16.76 -4.90 24.11
CA THR A 340 -16.27 -3.51 24.16
C THR A 340 -15.34 -3.30 25.35
N GLU A 341 -15.70 -3.79 26.55
CA GLU A 341 -14.81 -3.73 27.72
C GLU A 341 -13.49 -4.48 27.49
N LEU A 342 -13.54 -5.64 26.83
CA LEU A 342 -12.34 -6.39 26.45
C LEU A 342 -11.47 -5.64 25.43
N ALA A 343 -12.10 -4.97 24.46
CA ALA A 343 -11.38 -4.12 23.51
C ALA A 343 -10.74 -2.94 24.24
N ILE A 344 -11.47 -2.24 25.11
CA ILE A 344 -10.92 -1.13 25.91
C ILE A 344 -9.69 -1.57 26.68
N LYS A 345 -9.79 -2.66 27.46
CA LYS A 345 -8.65 -3.22 28.21
C LYS A 345 -7.48 -3.60 27.32
N ALA A 346 -7.75 -4.04 26.09
CA ALA A 346 -6.72 -4.45 25.15
C ALA A 346 -6.02 -3.27 24.46
N PHE A 347 -6.59 -2.07 24.41
CA PHE A 347 -6.02 -0.93 23.65
C PHE A 347 -5.75 0.33 24.47
N ASP A 348 -6.25 0.41 25.71
CA ASP A 348 -6.05 1.57 26.61
C ASP A 348 -4.57 1.98 26.75
N ASP A 349 -3.68 1.01 26.97
CA ASP A 349 -2.23 1.24 27.07
C ASP A 349 -1.63 1.76 25.77
N VAL A 350 -2.06 1.21 24.62
CA VAL A 350 -1.56 1.63 23.31
C VAL A 350 -2.00 3.05 22.98
N VAL A 351 -3.26 3.41 23.25
CA VAL A 351 -3.77 4.76 23.00
C VAL A 351 -3.07 5.77 23.93
N LYS A 352 -2.92 5.45 25.22
CA LYS A 352 -2.17 6.27 26.17
C LYS A 352 -0.74 6.52 25.72
N GLU A 353 -0.07 5.48 25.25
CA GLU A 353 1.30 5.57 24.76
C GLU A 353 1.40 6.44 23.51
N LEU A 354 0.49 6.28 22.54
CA LEU A 354 0.44 7.13 21.35
C LEU A 354 0.25 8.60 21.73
N VAL A 355 -0.69 8.88 22.64
CA VAL A 355 -0.96 10.26 23.08
C VAL A 355 0.26 10.86 23.76
N ARG A 356 0.89 10.10 24.67
CA ARG A 356 2.07 10.54 25.40
C ARG A 356 3.24 10.84 24.48
N GLU A 357 3.62 9.88 23.63
CA GLU A 357 4.82 10.03 22.81
C GLU A 357 4.67 11.10 21.71
N HIS A 358 3.49 11.29 21.13
CA HIS A 358 3.24 12.34 20.13
C HIS A 358 3.10 13.72 20.77
N GLY A 359 2.52 13.79 21.97
CA GLY A 359 2.46 15.02 22.77
C GLY A 359 3.84 15.49 23.20
N GLU A 360 4.66 14.61 23.78
CA GLU A 360 6.05 14.89 24.16
C GLU A 360 6.91 15.33 22.96
N GLU A 361 6.77 14.66 21.82
CA GLU A 361 7.48 15.05 20.59
C GLU A 361 7.06 16.44 20.12
N THR A 362 5.77 16.75 20.19
CA THR A 362 5.26 18.06 19.78
C THR A 362 5.75 19.16 20.72
N MET A 363 5.81 18.91 22.03
CA MET A 363 6.39 19.84 23.00
C MET A 363 7.88 20.06 22.74
N GLU A 364 8.61 19.00 22.44
CA GLU A 364 10.03 19.10 22.09
C GLU A 364 10.26 19.87 20.79
N LEU A 365 9.39 19.70 19.77
CA LEU A 365 9.42 20.52 18.57
C LEU A 365 9.30 22.01 18.92
N LEU A 366 8.48 22.35 19.92
CA LEU A 366 8.30 23.72 20.40
C LEU A 366 9.42 24.18 21.35
N GLY A 367 10.37 23.31 21.70
CA GLY A 367 11.43 23.59 22.65
C GLY A 367 10.97 23.60 24.11
N LEU A 368 9.91 22.86 24.43
CA LEU A 368 9.30 22.75 25.76
C LEU A 368 9.47 21.32 26.31
N GLU A 369 9.55 21.17 27.63
CA GLU A 369 9.99 19.91 28.27
C GLU A 369 8.87 19.05 28.88
N ALA A 370 7.61 19.46 28.87
CA ALA A 370 6.54 18.70 29.54
C ALA A 370 5.20 18.71 28.80
N PHE A 371 4.76 17.55 28.31
CA PHE A 371 3.39 17.30 27.89
C PHE A 371 2.59 16.72 29.09
N SER A 372 1.50 17.37 29.46
CA SER A 372 0.68 16.95 30.59
C SER A 372 -0.33 15.89 30.18
N MET A 373 -0.09 14.65 30.64
CA MET A 373 -1.03 13.53 30.49
C MET A 373 -2.24 13.60 31.42
N THR A 374 -2.21 14.48 32.43
CA THR A 374 -3.27 14.66 33.43
C THR A 374 -4.15 15.88 33.13
N ALA A 375 -4.01 16.50 31.96
CA ALA A 375 -4.90 17.57 31.54
C ALA A 375 -6.31 17.03 31.32
N ASP A 376 -7.34 17.80 31.71
CA ASP A 376 -8.75 17.39 31.62
C ASP A 376 -9.14 16.93 30.21
N GLN A 377 -8.62 17.59 29.18
CA GLN A 377 -8.87 17.25 27.77
C GLN A 377 -8.24 15.89 27.39
N VAL A 378 -7.04 15.59 27.90
CA VAL A 378 -6.38 14.29 27.70
C VAL A 378 -7.16 13.18 28.40
N GLU A 379 -7.58 13.40 29.64
CA GLU A 379 -8.40 12.43 30.36
C GLU A 379 -9.75 12.18 29.67
N ALA A 380 -10.41 13.24 29.22
CA ALA A 380 -11.67 13.15 28.50
C ALA A 380 -11.52 12.33 27.22
N TYR A 381 -10.48 12.60 26.42
CA TYR A 381 -10.18 11.85 25.20
C TYR A 381 -9.91 10.36 25.50
N LEU A 382 -9.07 10.06 26.49
CA LEU A 382 -8.73 8.68 26.84
C LEU A 382 -9.93 7.89 27.38
N LYS A 383 -10.88 8.54 28.06
CA LYS A 383 -12.10 7.89 28.57
C LYS A 383 -13.20 7.76 27.51
N THR A 384 -13.22 8.63 26.50
CA THR A 384 -14.30 8.70 25.51
C THR A 384 -13.79 8.44 24.09
N ASP A 385 -13.32 9.47 23.39
CA ASP A 385 -13.02 9.45 21.96
C ASP A 385 -11.94 8.45 21.54
N GLY A 386 -10.87 8.33 22.32
CA GLY A 386 -9.76 7.41 22.06
C GLY A 386 -10.16 5.94 22.12
N LEU A 387 -11.34 5.63 22.67
CA LEU A 387 -11.87 4.28 22.83
C LEU A 387 -13.23 4.08 22.15
N LYS A 388 -13.82 5.11 21.52
CA LYS A 388 -15.09 4.99 20.78
C LYS A 388 -15.06 3.88 19.73
N PHE A 389 -13.90 3.65 19.10
CA PHE A 389 -13.73 2.60 18.10
C PHE A 389 -14.02 1.19 18.65
N ALA A 390 -13.79 0.95 19.95
CA ALA A 390 -14.00 -0.34 20.60
C ALA A 390 -15.45 -0.84 20.47
N ASN A 391 -16.43 0.07 20.56
CA ASN A 391 -17.83 -0.28 20.34
C ASN A 391 -18.13 -0.47 18.83
N ALA A 392 -17.65 0.45 17.99
CA ALA A 392 -17.91 0.43 16.55
C ALA A 392 -17.39 -0.85 15.86
N ILE A 393 -16.21 -1.35 16.23
CA ILE A 393 -15.66 -2.59 15.68
C ILE A 393 -16.51 -3.81 16.06
N ASN A 394 -17.11 -3.80 17.25
CA ASN A 394 -17.93 -4.89 17.75
C ASN A 394 -19.32 -4.88 17.14
N GLN A 395 -19.92 -3.69 16.97
CA GLN A 395 -21.17 -3.54 16.22
C GLN A 395 -21.01 -4.05 14.79
N THR A 396 -19.98 -3.59 14.08
CA THR A 396 -19.69 -4.05 12.72
C THR A 396 -19.50 -5.57 12.64
N THR A 397 -18.89 -6.17 13.66
CA THR A 397 -18.69 -7.62 13.72
C THR A 397 -20.01 -8.34 13.93
N LYS A 398 -20.84 -7.89 14.88
CA LYS A 398 -22.17 -8.44 15.13
C LYS A 398 -23.03 -8.41 13.85
N ASP A 399 -23.06 -7.30 13.14
CA ASP A 399 -23.86 -7.14 11.92
C ASP A 399 -23.38 -8.05 10.78
N LYS A 400 -22.06 -8.28 10.69
CA LYS A 400 -21.50 -9.23 9.72
C LYS A 400 -21.81 -10.68 10.10
N LEU A 401 -21.71 -11.03 11.38
CA LEU A 401 -22.05 -12.37 11.87
C LEU A 401 -23.53 -12.67 11.67
N ALA A 402 -24.42 -11.73 12.01
CA ALA A 402 -25.85 -11.85 11.80
C ALA A 402 -26.20 -12.12 10.32
N ARG A 403 -25.56 -11.39 9.39
CA ARG A 403 -25.74 -11.61 7.94
C ARG A 403 -25.22 -12.95 7.44
N VAL A 404 -24.15 -13.48 8.03
CA VAL A 404 -23.64 -14.81 7.66
C VAL A 404 -24.59 -15.90 8.17
N ILE A 405 -25.07 -15.77 9.40
CA ILE A 405 -26.01 -16.73 9.99
C ILE A 405 -27.34 -16.71 9.24
N ALA A 406 -27.92 -15.53 9.00
CA ALA A 406 -29.19 -15.40 8.27
C ALA A 406 -29.14 -16.04 6.89
N ARG A 407 -28.14 -15.68 6.07
CA ARG A 407 -27.97 -16.27 4.73
C ARG A 407 -27.71 -17.77 4.77
N GLY A 408 -26.93 -18.24 5.73
CA GLY A 408 -26.66 -19.66 5.89
C GLY A 408 -27.91 -20.46 6.26
N THR A 409 -28.72 -19.92 7.18
CA THR A 409 -29.99 -20.54 7.59
C THR A 409 -31.02 -20.52 6.47
N GLU A 410 -31.14 -19.42 5.73
CA GLU A 410 -32.02 -19.32 4.54
C GLU A 410 -31.62 -20.29 3.43
N ALA A 411 -30.31 -20.43 3.17
CA ALA A 411 -29.78 -21.35 2.16
C ALA A 411 -29.74 -22.82 2.61
N GLY A 412 -30.22 -23.15 3.82
CA GLY A 412 -30.22 -24.52 4.36
C GLY A 412 -28.82 -25.10 4.62
N GLN A 413 -27.81 -24.24 4.81
CA GLN A 413 -26.43 -24.66 5.05
C GLN A 413 -26.29 -25.41 6.38
N THR A 414 -25.33 -26.33 6.42
CA THR A 414 -24.94 -27.04 7.63
C THR A 414 -24.25 -26.12 8.64
N ILE A 415 -24.21 -26.54 9.90
CA ILE A 415 -23.54 -25.80 10.98
C ILE A 415 -22.06 -25.61 10.67
N ASP A 416 -21.42 -26.59 10.03
CA ASP A 416 -20.01 -26.52 9.66
C ASP A 416 -19.76 -25.48 8.57
N GLU A 417 -20.62 -25.40 7.55
CA GLU A 417 -20.56 -24.38 6.50
C GLU A 417 -20.74 -22.97 7.05
N ILE A 418 -21.70 -22.79 7.96
CA ILE A 418 -21.94 -21.51 8.64
C ILE A 418 -20.76 -21.14 9.54
N THR A 419 -20.16 -22.13 10.20
CA THR A 419 -18.93 -21.94 10.99
C THR A 419 -17.76 -21.52 10.11
N ILE A 420 -17.62 -22.06 8.90
CA ILE A 420 -16.63 -21.61 7.91
C ILE A 420 -16.90 -20.14 7.52
N GLY A 421 -18.15 -19.77 7.29
CA GLY A 421 -18.56 -18.38 7.03
C GLY A 421 -18.17 -17.43 8.17
N ILE A 422 -18.44 -17.82 9.42
CA ILE A 422 -18.07 -17.06 10.63
C ILE A 422 -16.54 -16.88 10.70
N LYS A 423 -15.77 -17.96 10.51
CA LYS A 423 -14.29 -17.89 10.44
C LYS A 423 -13.83 -16.95 9.31
N GLY A 424 -14.55 -16.92 8.20
CA GLY A 424 -14.33 -15.97 7.10
C GLY A 424 -14.44 -14.50 7.53
N VAL A 425 -15.46 -14.16 8.32
CA VAL A 425 -15.64 -12.80 8.90
C VAL A 425 -14.42 -12.42 9.75
N TYR A 426 -13.92 -13.33 10.58
CA TYR A 426 -12.76 -13.09 11.43
C TYR A 426 -11.44 -13.04 10.67
N LYS A 427 -11.30 -13.79 9.57
CA LYS A 427 -10.15 -13.72 8.67
C LYS A 427 -10.03 -12.34 8.00
N GLU A 428 -11.15 -11.79 7.51
CA GLU A 428 -11.22 -10.43 6.98
C GLU A 428 -10.93 -9.40 8.09
N ALA A 429 -11.55 -9.60 9.26
CA ALA A 429 -11.35 -8.73 10.42
C ALA A 429 -9.88 -8.60 10.82
N GLY A 430 -9.16 -9.72 10.88
CA GLY A 430 -7.74 -9.78 11.25
C GLY A 430 -6.76 -9.36 10.14
N THR A 431 -7.25 -8.92 8.97
CA THR A 431 -6.43 -8.49 7.83
C THR A 431 -6.76 -7.06 7.39
N SER A 432 -7.67 -6.89 6.44
CA SER A 432 -8.03 -5.59 5.86
C SER A 432 -8.64 -4.65 6.88
N ARG A 433 -9.62 -5.13 7.67
CA ARG A 433 -10.29 -4.31 8.68
C ARG A 433 -9.32 -3.87 9.78
N ALA A 434 -8.52 -4.78 10.31
CA ALA A 434 -7.51 -4.47 11.32
C ALA A 434 -6.55 -3.37 10.86
N ARG A 435 -6.09 -3.41 9.60
CA ARG A 435 -5.23 -2.37 9.03
C ARG A 435 -5.93 -1.02 8.93
N LYS A 436 -7.19 -0.99 8.47
CA LYS A 436 -7.98 0.26 8.35
C LYS A 436 -8.25 0.90 9.72
N ILE A 437 -8.59 0.09 10.72
CA ILE A 437 -8.80 0.56 12.10
C ILE A 437 -7.48 1.11 12.64
N ALA A 438 -6.40 0.34 12.59
CA ALA A 438 -5.09 0.76 13.11
C ALA A 438 -4.65 2.13 12.54
N ARG A 439 -4.79 2.33 11.23
CA ARG A 439 -4.50 3.61 10.57
C ARG A 439 -5.30 4.77 11.13
N THR A 440 -6.60 4.55 11.27
CA THR A 440 -7.52 5.60 11.67
C THR A 440 -7.29 5.98 13.13
N GLU A 441 -7.08 5.00 14.01
CA GLU A 441 -6.86 5.24 15.45
C GLU A 441 -5.48 5.82 15.74
N VAL A 442 -4.43 5.38 15.03
CA VAL A 442 -3.09 5.97 15.14
C VAL A 442 -3.11 7.42 14.69
N ALA A 443 -3.67 7.72 13.52
CA ALA A 443 -3.78 9.09 13.02
C ALA A 443 -4.65 9.97 13.93
N ARG A 444 -5.75 9.46 14.48
CA ARG A 444 -6.60 10.21 15.41
C ARG A 444 -5.86 10.53 16.70
N SER A 445 -5.21 9.55 17.30
CA SER A 445 -4.51 9.70 18.59
C SER A 445 -3.28 10.60 18.47
N SER A 446 -2.50 10.47 17.38
CA SER A 446 -1.34 11.33 17.14
C SER A 446 -1.75 12.79 16.96
N ASN A 447 -2.75 13.06 16.10
CA ASN A 447 -3.19 14.42 15.81
C ASN A 447 -3.94 15.06 16.98
N PHE A 448 -4.67 14.28 17.78
CA PHE A 448 -5.20 14.74 19.05
C PHE A 448 -4.06 15.22 19.97
N ALA A 449 -3.05 14.38 20.18
CA ALA A 449 -1.92 14.72 21.04
C ALA A 449 -1.12 15.94 20.55
N THR A 450 -0.93 16.06 19.23
CA THR A 450 -0.31 17.23 18.62
C THR A 450 -1.13 18.50 18.83
N THR A 451 -2.45 18.44 18.64
CA THR A 451 -3.35 19.58 18.88
C THR A 451 -3.35 19.98 20.35
N GLU A 452 -3.38 19.00 21.24
CA GLU A 452 -3.35 19.24 22.67
C GLU A 452 -2.02 19.83 23.13
N ALA A 453 -0.90 19.35 22.60
CA ALA A 453 0.40 19.95 22.85
C ALA A 453 0.47 21.40 22.35
N PHE A 454 -0.17 21.72 21.22
CA PHE A 454 -0.29 23.11 20.77
C PHE A 454 -1.04 23.98 21.80
N ARG A 455 -2.14 23.49 22.37
CA ARG A 455 -2.87 24.20 23.44
C ARG A 455 -2.03 24.39 24.69
N GLN A 456 -1.49 23.29 25.23
CA GLN A 456 -0.69 23.31 26.46
C GLN A 456 0.54 24.19 26.35
N SER A 457 1.12 24.30 25.15
CA SER A 457 2.30 25.13 24.92
C SER A 457 2.06 26.64 25.10
N GLY A 458 0.85 27.14 24.84
CA GLY A 458 0.51 28.57 24.83
C GLY A 458 1.25 29.43 23.78
N VAL A 459 2.21 28.87 23.03
CA VAL A 459 3.04 29.60 22.04
C VAL A 459 2.52 29.44 20.61
N VAL A 460 1.67 28.44 20.37
CA VAL A 460 1.08 28.16 19.06
C VAL A 460 -0.19 28.99 18.89
N THR A 461 -0.23 29.78 17.82
CA THR A 461 -1.39 30.62 17.49
C THR A 461 -2.34 29.93 16.54
N ALA A 462 -1.82 29.11 15.64
CA ALA A 462 -2.59 28.44 14.62
C ALA A 462 -2.00 27.07 14.33
N LYS A 463 -2.81 26.19 13.75
CA LYS A 463 -2.41 24.86 13.28
C LYS A 463 -2.52 24.81 11.76
N GLU A 464 -1.50 24.28 11.13
CA GLU A 464 -1.41 24.08 9.69
C GLU A 464 -1.65 22.60 9.35
N TRP A 465 -2.54 22.32 8.41
CA TRP A 465 -2.81 20.97 7.93
C TRP A 465 -1.74 20.52 6.93
N ILE A 466 -1.11 19.39 7.21
CA ILE A 466 0.00 18.86 6.42
C ILE A 466 -0.40 17.50 5.84
N THR A 467 -0.40 17.43 4.51
CA THR A 467 -0.75 16.23 3.76
C THR A 467 0.46 15.35 3.45
N THR A 468 0.23 14.06 3.31
CA THR A 468 1.25 13.09 2.91
C THR A 468 1.51 13.18 1.40
N PRO A 469 2.71 13.54 0.90
CA PRO A 469 2.96 13.76 -0.52
C PRO A 469 3.31 12.44 -1.24
N ASP A 470 2.44 11.43 -1.14
CA ASP A 470 2.60 10.15 -1.83
C ASP A 470 1.38 9.80 -2.70
N GLU A 471 1.47 8.72 -3.47
CA GLU A 471 0.43 8.29 -4.42
C GLU A 471 -0.90 7.93 -3.75
N ARG A 472 -0.95 7.82 -2.43
CA ARG A 472 -2.17 7.49 -1.67
C ARG A 472 -2.83 8.74 -1.08
N LEU A 473 -2.31 9.94 -1.35
CA LEU A 473 -2.99 11.17 -1.02
C LEU A 473 -4.33 11.22 -1.73
N CYS A 474 -5.42 11.25 -0.98
CA CYS A 474 -6.75 11.29 -1.57
C CYS A 474 -7.09 12.70 -2.07
N PRO A 475 -8.04 12.82 -3.02
CA PRO A 475 -8.43 14.12 -3.59
C PRO A 475 -9.18 15.01 -2.58
N TRP A 476 -9.82 14.45 -1.55
CA TRP A 476 -10.42 15.25 -0.47
C TRP A 476 -9.37 15.96 0.38
N CYS A 477 -8.24 15.29 0.68
CA CYS A 477 -7.19 15.85 1.52
C CYS A 477 -6.22 16.73 0.74
N ALA A 478 -6.01 16.52 -0.57
CA ALA A 478 -5.00 17.26 -1.33
C ALA A 478 -5.14 18.80 -1.24
N PRO A 479 -6.36 19.38 -1.30
CA PRO A 479 -6.54 20.83 -1.15
C PRO A 479 -6.36 21.34 0.28
N LEU A 480 -6.26 20.46 1.28
CA LEU A 480 -6.03 20.85 2.68
C LEU A 480 -4.57 21.16 2.97
N GLU A 481 -3.65 20.87 2.05
CA GLU A 481 -2.24 21.18 2.23
C GLU A 481 -2.02 22.67 2.54
N GLY A 482 -1.47 22.94 3.71
CA GLY A 482 -1.15 24.28 4.16
C GLY A 482 -2.37 25.12 4.55
N LYS A 483 -3.56 24.53 4.69
CA LYS A 483 -4.72 25.21 5.26
C LYS A 483 -4.41 25.49 6.74
N ILE A 484 -4.59 26.74 7.16
CA ILE A 484 -4.30 27.21 8.52
C ILE A 484 -5.60 27.61 9.18
N VAL A 485 -5.81 27.16 10.42
CA VAL A 485 -6.89 27.58 11.30
C VAL A 485 -6.33 27.89 12.69
N GLN A 486 -7.05 28.67 13.51
CA GLN A 486 -6.65 28.89 14.90
C GLN A 486 -6.63 27.56 15.66
N VAL A 487 -5.84 27.45 16.73
CA VAL A 487 -5.67 26.17 17.46
C VAL A 487 -7.01 25.59 17.94
N GLU A 488 -7.91 26.45 18.42
CA GLU A 488 -9.25 26.06 18.91
C GLU A 488 -10.32 25.92 17.82
N SER A 489 -10.05 26.37 16.60
CA SER A 489 -11.03 26.30 15.52
C SER A 489 -11.03 24.93 14.83
N ASN A 490 -12.18 24.56 14.28
CA ASN A 490 -12.31 23.39 13.43
C ASN A 490 -11.96 23.69 11.97
N PHE A 491 -11.53 22.67 11.24
CA PHE A 491 -11.37 22.77 9.78
C PHE A 491 -12.71 22.60 9.05
N PHE A 492 -13.61 21.84 9.66
CA PHE A 492 -14.97 21.51 9.23
C PHE A 492 -15.85 21.25 10.45
N GLU A 493 -17.12 21.60 10.37
CA GLU A 493 -18.12 21.31 11.40
C GLU A 493 -18.96 20.09 10.99
N GLN A 494 -19.59 19.44 11.97
CA GLN A 494 -20.53 18.35 11.70
C GLN A 494 -21.71 18.87 10.86
N GLY A 495 -22.00 18.17 9.77
CA GLY A 495 -23.02 18.53 8.78
C GLY A 495 -22.45 19.22 7.54
N ASP A 496 -21.16 19.58 7.52
CA ASP A 496 -20.52 20.14 6.34
C ASP A 496 -20.42 19.10 5.20
N THR A 497 -20.51 19.58 3.97
CA THR A 497 -20.20 18.80 2.76
C THR A 497 -18.94 19.33 2.11
N TRP A 498 -17.92 18.48 1.96
CA TRP A 498 -16.61 18.82 1.40
C TRP A 498 -16.28 18.03 0.15
N GLN A 499 -16.11 18.71 -0.98
CA GLN A 499 -15.73 18.06 -2.24
C GLN A 499 -14.22 17.97 -2.46
N GLY A 500 -13.47 19.02 -2.10
CA GLY A 500 -12.04 19.11 -2.46
C GLY A 500 -11.81 18.93 -3.96
N ASP A 501 -10.81 18.12 -4.33
CA ASP A 501 -10.53 17.74 -5.73
C ASP A 501 -11.22 16.40 -6.12
N ALA A 502 -12.16 15.91 -5.30
CA ALA A 502 -12.83 14.65 -5.54
C ALA A 502 -14.08 14.80 -6.43
N ASP A 503 -14.47 13.72 -7.09
CA ASP A 503 -15.64 13.71 -7.97
C ASP A 503 -16.96 13.65 -7.19
N LYS A 504 -16.92 13.06 -5.99
CA LYS A 504 -18.06 12.98 -5.09
C LYS A 504 -17.76 13.76 -3.80
N PRO A 505 -18.73 14.53 -3.30
CA PRO A 505 -18.61 15.17 -2.00
C PRO A 505 -18.43 14.14 -0.88
N LEU A 506 -17.73 14.56 0.17
CA LEU A 506 -17.66 13.88 1.45
C LEU A 506 -18.59 14.64 2.42
N ASP A 507 -19.61 13.96 2.91
CA ASP A 507 -20.48 14.50 3.95
C ASP A 507 -19.87 14.20 5.33
N ILE A 508 -19.74 15.23 6.16
CA ILE A 508 -19.10 15.18 7.47
C ILE A 508 -20.20 15.01 8.53
N ASP A 509 -20.87 13.86 8.50
CA ASP A 509 -22.01 13.56 9.37
C ASP A 509 -21.61 13.00 10.75
N TYR A 510 -20.32 12.76 10.98
CA TYR A 510 -19.83 11.99 12.11
C TYR A 510 -19.37 12.82 13.32
N ALA A 511 -18.70 13.95 13.12
CA ALA A 511 -18.20 14.87 14.16
C ALA A 511 -17.49 16.09 13.55
N ASP A 512 -17.33 17.14 14.34
CA ASP A 512 -16.47 18.28 13.99
C ASP A 512 -15.02 17.83 13.78
N VAL A 513 -14.36 18.41 12.78
CA VAL A 513 -13.00 18.02 12.36
C VAL A 513 -12.01 19.11 12.74
N GLY A 514 -11.58 19.08 14.01
CA GLY A 514 -10.53 19.96 14.53
C GLY A 514 -9.11 19.62 14.05
N ALA A 515 -8.87 18.38 13.66
CA ALA A 515 -7.57 17.85 13.27
C ALA A 515 -7.77 16.63 12.36
N PRO A 516 -6.73 16.16 11.64
CA PRO A 516 -6.82 14.88 10.96
C PRO A 516 -7.12 13.75 11.96
N PRO A 517 -7.84 12.68 11.56
CA PRO A 517 -8.21 12.31 10.19
C PRO A 517 -9.53 12.94 9.69
N LEU A 518 -9.57 13.38 8.42
CA LEU A 518 -10.81 13.78 7.73
C LEU A 518 -11.70 12.57 7.36
N HIS A 519 -11.11 11.41 7.11
CA HIS A 519 -11.86 10.20 6.77
C HIS A 519 -11.03 8.99 7.17
N SER A 520 -11.65 7.80 7.12
CA SER A 520 -10.94 6.55 7.40
C SER A 520 -9.69 6.42 6.51
N ASN A 521 -8.60 5.85 7.05
CA ASN A 521 -7.33 5.67 6.32
C ASN A 521 -6.57 6.97 5.95
N CYS A 522 -6.89 8.10 6.58
CA CYS A 522 -6.10 9.34 6.46
C CYS A 522 -4.73 9.21 7.15
N ARG A 523 -3.70 9.84 6.57
CA ARG A 523 -2.31 9.91 7.09
C ARG A 523 -1.77 11.34 7.10
N CYS A 524 -2.67 12.32 7.21
CA CYS A 524 -2.28 13.71 7.37
C CYS A 524 -1.84 13.97 8.81
N THR A 525 -1.09 15.05 9.00
CA THR A 525 -0.60 15.50 10.30
C THR A 525 -0.75 17.02 10.40
N LEU A 526 -0.36 17.59 11.54
CA LEU A 526 -0.40 19.02 11.80
C LEU A 526 1.01 19.58 12.04
N LEU A 527 1.21 20.86 11.72
CA LEU A 527 2.36 21.64 12.16
C LEU A 527 1.91 22.94 12.84
N PRO A 528 2.67 23.43 13.84
CA PRO A 528 2.32 24.65 14.54
C PRO A 528 2.67 25.91 13.72
N VAL A 529 1.88 26.95 13.90
CA VAL A 529 2.16 28.33 13.49
C VAL A 529 2.41 29.16 14.75
N ILE A 530 3.65 29.63 14.94
CA ILE A 530 4.13 30.27 16.18
C ILE A 530 4.42 31.77 15.98
N LYS A 531 4.46 32.56 17.06
CA LYS A 531 4.68 34.02 16.95
C LYS A 531 6.12 34.41 16.57
N SER A 532 7.13 33.67 17.01
CA SER A 532 8.55 33.95 16.70
C SER A 532 9.37 32.67 16.56
N LYS A 533 10.40 32.70 15.69
CA LYS A 533 11.28 31.55 15.43
C LYS A 533 12.30 31.38 16.55
N THR A 534 11.96 30.59 17.57
CA THR A 534 12.89 30.16 18.64
C THR A 534 13.28 28.68 18.53
N ILE A 535 12.82 27.96 17.49
CA ILE A 535 12.95 26.50 17.36
C ILE A 535 14.21 26.11 16.58
N ASN A 536 15.01 25.20 17.16
CA ASN A 536 16.11 24.54 16.46
C ASN A 536 15.60 23.35 15.62
N GLU A 537 15.27 23.63 14.36
CA GLU A 537 14.69 22.67 13.40
C GLU A 537 15.58 21.44 13.13
N GLU A 538 16.92 21.59 13.10
CA GLU A 538 17.84 20.49 12.77
C GLU A 538 18.05 19.54 13.94
N ALA A 539 18.21 20.09 15.15
CA ALA A 539 18.34 19.28 16.37
C ALA A 539 17.09 18.42 16.58
N PHE A 540 15.90 18.98 16.34
CA PHE A 540 14.64 18.23 16.41
C PHE A 540 14.60 17.06 15.40
N LEU A 541 14.90 17.32 14.12
CA LEU A 541 14.90 16.27 13.09
C LEU A 541 15.92 15.16 13.38
N GLN A 542 17.08 15.49 13.99
CA GLN A 542 18.08 14.50 14.38
C GLN A 542 17.58 13.61 15.52
N LYS A 543 16.94 14.19 16.54
CA LYS A 543 16.33 13.43 17.63
C LYS A 543 15.17 12.55 17.17
N MET A 544 14.34 13.06 16.25
CA MET A 544 13.27 12.29 15.61
C MET A 544 13.84 11.06 14.88
N LYS A 545 14.93 11.22 14.12
CA LYS A 545 15.64 10.09 13.49
C LYS A 545 16.21 9.09 14.50
N LEU A 546 16.79 9.56 15.60
CA LEU A 546 17.35 8.70 16.66
C LEU A 546 16.27 7.88 17.37
N ARG A 547 15.09 8.46 17.64
CA ARG A 547 13.94 7.73 18.19
C ARG A 547 13.48 6.64 17.22
N MET A 548 13.45 6.96 15.92
CA MET A 548 13.09 6.00 14.89
C MET A 548 14.06 4.83 14.81
N THR A 549 15.37 5.07 14.77
CA THR A 549 16.37 3.99 14.75
C THR A 549 16.28 3.12 16.00
N LYS A 550 16.01 3.72 17.17
CA LYS A 550 15.75 2.99 18.41
C LYS A 550 14.49 2.11 18.29
N LYS A 551 13.36 2.65 17.84
CA LYS A 551 12.08 1.92 17.69
C LYS A 551 12.18 0.79 16.65
N GLU A 552 12.87 1.02 15.53
CA GLU A 552 13.17 -0.02 14.54
C GLU A 552 14.07 -1.13 15.11
N THR A 553 15.06 -0.75 15.92
CA THR A 553 15.92 -1.70 16.62
C THR A 553 15.12 -2.49 17.64
N ASP A 554 14.26 -1.85 18.42
CA ASP A 554 13.39 -2.50 19.41
C ASP A 554 12.40 -3.46 18.71
N ILE A 555 11.84 -3.09 17.56
CA ILE A 555 10.98 -3.98 16.75
C ILE A 555 11.78 -5.15 16.17
N LYS A 556 13.03 -4.94 15.72
CA LYS A 556 13.92 -6.00 15.23
C LYS A 556 14.37 -6.93 16.36
N VAL A 557 14.70 -6.39 17.52
CA VAL A 557 15.07 -7.13 18.74
C VAL A 557 13.87 -7.91 19.27
N ALA A 558 12.66 -7.35 19.25
CA ALA A 558 11.42 -8.06 19.59
C ALA A 558 11.03 -9.13 18.55
N LYS A 559 11.47 -9.00 17.30
CA LYS A 559 11.37 -10.07 16.29
C LYS A 559 12.44 -11.16 16.47
N ALA A 560 13.64 -10.79 16.91
CA ALA A 560 14.78 -11.70 17.09
C ALA A 560 14.71 -12.48 18.41
N LYS A 561 14.23 -11.85 19.50
CA LYS A 561 13.82 -12.53 20.72
C LYS A 561 12.39 -13.03 20.53
N LYS A 562 12.24 -14.32 20.22
CA LYS A 562 10.96 -15.00 20.46
C LYS A 562 10.65 -14.87 21.97
N GLU A 563 9.79 -13.90 22.29
CA GLU A 563 9.39 -13.47 23.63
C GLU A 563 10.41 -12.65 24.42
N GLY A 564 9.92 -11.59 25.09
CA GLY A 564 10.65 -10.97 26.20
C GLY A 564 10.72 -9.44 26.20
N ARG A 565 9.59 -8.76 26.00
CA ARG A 565 9.21 -7.53 26.72
C ARG A 565 7.89 -7.02 26.19
N ASP A 566 6.82 -7.59 26.71
CA ASP A 566 5.49 -7.02 26.56
C ASP A 566 4.63 -7.58 27.69
N GLU A 567 4.93 -7.13 28.93
CA GLU A 567 4.11 -7.49 30.08
C GLU A 567 2.67 -7.03 29.88
N GLY A 568 2.43 -5.92 29.16
CA GLY A 568 1.11 -5.48 28.72
C GLY A 568 0.42 -6.49 27.79
N PHE A 569 1.13 -7.01 26.78
CA PHE A 569 0.61 -8.04 25.87
C PHE A 569 0.43 -9.40 26.53
N LYS A 570 1.31 -9.83 27.45
CA LYS A 570 1.12 -11.07 28.23
C LYS A 570 -0.07 -10.95 29.19
N LYS A 571 -0.26 -9.81 29.85
CA LYS A 571 -1.42 -9.54 30.73
C LYS A 571 -2.73 -9.50 29.91
N SER A 572 -2.71 -8.88 28.74
CA SER A 572 -3.83 -8.84 27.80
C SER A 572 -4.16 -10.21 27.20
N ILE A 573 -3.16 -11.03 26.87
CA ILE A 573 -3.38 -12.40 26.38
C ILE A 573 -3.90 -13.32 27.49
N LYS A 574 -3.44 -13.17 28.74
CA LYS A 574 -3.93 -13.94 29.87
C LYS A 574 -5.41 -13.63 30.14
N LEU A 575 -5.79 -12.35 30.12
CA LEU A 575 -7.18 -11.87 30.23
C LEU A 575 -8.10 -12.20 29.04
N ILE A 576 -7.55 -12.58 27.88
CA ILE A 576 -8.32 -13.02 26.70
C ILE A 576 -8.45 -14.56 26.68
N LYS A 577 -7.56 -15.27 27.39
CA LYS A 577 -7.56 -16.73 27.52
C LYS A 577 -8.43 -17.21 28.69
N ASP A 578 -8.50 -16.44 29.77
CA ASP A 578 -9.46 -16.58 30.87
C ASP A 578 -10.80 -15.91 30.49
#